data_AF-A0AAV7C5K6-F1
#
_entry.id   AF-A0AAV7C5K6-F1
#
_cell.length_a   1.000
_cell.length_b   1.000
_cell.length_c   1.000
_cell.angle_alpha   90.00
_cell.angle_beta   90.00
_cell.angle_gamma   90.00
#
_symmetry.space_group_name_H-M   'P 1'
#
loop_
_entity.id
_entity.type
_entity.pdbx_description
1 polymer ?
#
loop_
_entity_poly.entity_id
_entity_poly.type
_entity_poly.pdbx_seq_one_letter_code
_entity_poly.pdbx_strand_id
1 'polypeptide(L)'
;MYFQHEDASLKMFDHLINSNKLEDEMKNYGLVIPDDLIFIKELILGKKLNDNVKGRGKEKHFLYEIVANKISGVDVDKMDYFARDCHHLGMQCNFDCKRFLTLARVCQTSDGRHICLRDKE
;
A
#
# COMPACT_ATOMS: atom_id res chain seq x y z
N MET A 1 8.54 3.35 -25.06
CA MET A 1 8.09 2.53 -23.91
C MET A 1 8.44 3.30 -22.65
N TYR A 2 7.45 3.57 -21.79
CA TYR A 2 7.65 4.22 -20.50
C TYR A 2 7.85 3.10 -19.47
N PHE A 3 8.95 3.12 -18.73
CA PHE A 3 9.27 2.16 -17.68
C PHE A 3 9.30 2.91 -16.35
N GLN A 4 8.58 2.40 -15.35
CA GLN A 4 8.56 2.95 -14.00
C GLN A 4 9.23 1.98 -13.02
N HIS A 5 9.66 2.50 -11.87
CA HIS A 5 10.29 1.65 -10.86
C HIS A 5 9.30 0.62 -10.29
N GLU A 6 7.99 0.90 -10.30
CA GLU A 6 6.95 -0.07 -9.94
C GLU A 6 6.95 -1.29 -10.88
N ASP A 7 7.20 -1.12 -12.19
CA ASP A 7 7.30 -2.24 -13.14
C ASP A 7 8.48 -3.17 -12.79
N ALA A 8 9.59 -2.59 -12.34
CA ALA A 8 10.75 -3.34 -11.86
C ALA A 8 10.41 -4.13 -10.58
N SER A 9 9.72 -3.48 -9.63
CA SER A 9 9.28 -4.10 -8.38
C SER A 9 8.39 -5.30 -8.61
N LEU A 10 7.47 -5.24 -9.58
CA LEU A 10 6.62 -6.39 -9.94
C LEU A 10 7.43 -7.58 -10.45
N LYS A 11 8.35 -7.33 -11.39
CA LYS A 11 9.21 -8.37 -11.96
C LYS A 11 10.10 -9.00 -10.89
N MET A 12 10.66 -8.18 -9.99
CA MET A 12 11.49 -8.66 -8.90
C MET A 12 10.68 -9.42 -7.85
N PHE A 13 9.45 -8.99 -7.55
CA PHE A 13 8.55 -9.72 -6.67
C PHE A 13 8.22 -11.10 -7.25
N ASP A 14 7.86 -11.18 -8.53
CA ASP A 14 7.63 -12.46 -9.22
C ASP A 14 8.86 -13.36 -9.20
N HIS A 15 10.04 -12.79 -9.48
CA HIS A 15 11.29 -13.54 -9.40
C HIS A 15 11.54 -14.06 -7.98
N LEU A 16 11.36 -13.22 -6.95
CA LEU A 16 11.56 -13.58 -5.56
C LEU A 16 10.66 -14.73 -5.11
N ILE A 17 9.37 -14.70 -5.48
CA ILE A 17 8.43 -15.78 -5.14
C ILE A 17 8.81 -17.08 -5.84
N ASN A 18 9.06 -17.02 -7.15
CA ASN A 18 9.31 -18.21 -7.97
C ASN A 18 10.66 -18.87 -7.65
N SER A 19 11.73 -18.08 -7.57
CA SER A 19 13.08 -18.59 -7.34
C SER A 19 13.26 -19.23 -5.96
N ASN A 20 12.46 -18.78 -4.98
CA ASN A 20 12.52 -19.28 -3.60
C ASN A 20 11.34 -20.20 -3.22
N LYS A 21 10.44 -20.52 -4.17
CA LYS A 21 9.25 -21.37 -3.96
C LYS A 21 8.39 -20.92 -2.78
N LEU A 22 8.20 -19.62 -2.63
CA LEU A 22 7.54 -19.05 -1.45
C LEU A 22 6.01 -19.22 -1.46
N GLU A 23 5.40 -19.63 -2.56
CA GLU A 23 3.96 -19.85 -2.64
C GLU A 23 3.47 -20.89 -1.62
N ASP A 24 4.23 -21.95 -1.40
CA ASP A 24 3.86 -23.00 -0.45
C ASP A 24 3.95 -22.48 0.99
N GLU A 25 4.96 -21.67 1.30
CA GLU A 25 5.11 -21.03 2.60
C GLU A 25 3.99 -20.00 2.85
N MET A 26 3.63 -19.22 1.83
CA MET A 26 2.48 -18.30 1.90
C MET A 26 1.19 -19.05 2.23
N LYS A 27 0.92 -20.19 1.57
CA LYS A 27 -0.24 -21.04 1.87
C LYS A 27 -0.18 -21.59 3.30
N ASN A 28 1.00 -21.99 3.79
CA ASN A 28 1.18 -22.49 5.17
C ASN A 28 0.79 -21.44 6.22
N TYR A 29 1.02 -20.15 5.94
CA TYR A 29 0.57 -19.04 6.79
C TYR A 29 -0.86 -18.56 6.50
N GLY A 30 -1.61 -19.27 5.65
CA GLY A 30 -3.02 -19.02 5.38
C GLY A 30 -3.31 -17.98 4.29
N LEU A 31 -2.32 -17.63 3.46
CA LEU A 31 -2.56 -16.80 2.28
C LEU A 31 -3.21 -17.63 1.16
N VAL A 32 -4.07 -16.97 0.38
CA VAL A 32 -4.83 -17.57 -0.72
C VAL A 32 -4.23 -17.17 -2.06
N ILE A 33 -3.69 -18.15 -2.78
CA ILE A 33 -3.06 -17.97 -4.09
C ILE A 33 -4.07 -18.35 -5.19
N PRO A 34 -4.28 -17.54 -6.25
CA PRO A 34 -3.45 -16.40 -6.68
C PRO A 34 -3.86 -15.04 -6.12
N ASP A 35 -5.00 -14.93 -5.43
CA ASP A 35 -5.64 -13.67 -5.06
C ASP A 35 -4.72 -12.74 -4.25
N ASP A 36 -3.92 -13.29 -3.33
CA ASP A 36 -3.01 -12.51 -2.49
C ASP A 36 -1.79 -12.01 -3.24
N LEU A 37 -1.29 -12.77 -4.22
CA LEU A 37 -0.22 -12.30 -5.11
C LEU A 37 -0.72 -11.16 -5.99
N ILE A 38 -1.92 -11.30 -6.54
CA ILE A 38 -2.56 -10.23 -7.32
C ILE A 38 -2.72 -9.00 -6.44
N PHE A 39 -3.23 -9.17 -5.22
CA PHE A 39 -3.40 -8.07 -4.28
C PHE A 39 -2.08 -7.35 -3.97
N ILE A 40 -1.01 -8.07 -3.63
CA ILE A 40 0.31 -7.48 -3.35
C ILE A 40 0.83 -6.68 -4.55
N LYS A 41 0.73 -7.23 -5.76
CA LYS A 41 1.14 -6.51 -6.99
C LYS A 41 0.33 -5.24 -7.21
N GLU A 42 -0.97 -5.29 -6.94
CA GLU A 42 -1.83 -4.12 -7.05
C GLU A 42 -1.53 -3.05 -5.98
N LEU A 43 -1.10 -3.45 -4.78
CA LEU A 43 -0.58 -2.53 -3.74
C LEU A 43 0.69 -1.82 -4.19
N ILE A 44 1.61 -2.54 -4.85
CA ILE A 44 2.87 -1.99 -5.37
C ILE A 44 2.61 -0.97 -6.49
N LEU A 45 1.68 -1.29 -7.40
CA LEU A 45 1.27 -0.37 -8.47
C LEU A 45 0.48 0.84 -7.96
N GLY A 46 -0.18 0.70 -6.81
CA GLY A 46 -1.08 1.71 -6.25
C GLY A 46 -2.39 1.85 -7.03
N LYS A 47 -3.01 0.74 -7.42
CA LYS A 47 -4.27 0.77 -8.18
C LYS A 47 -5.41 1.46 -7.41
N LYS A 48 -6.27 2.17 -8.15
CA LYS A 48 -7.49 2.81 -7.64
C LYS A 48 -8.72 1.90 -7.81
N LEU A 49 -9.81 2.18 -7.10
CA LEU A 49 -11.10 1.48 -7.24
C LEU A 49 -11.56 1.29 -8.69
N ASN A 50 -11.34 2.32 -9.51
CA ASN A 50 -11.81 2.36 -10.88
C ASN A 50 -10.93 1.55 -11.85
N ASP A 51 -9.78 1.03 -11.39
CA ASP A 51 -8.79 0.32 -12.21
C ASP A 51 -9.07 -1.19 -12.32
N ASN A 52 -10.32 -1.61 -12.08
CA ASN A 52 -10.72 -3.03 -12.04
C ASN A 52 -9.81 -3.86 -11.13
N VAL A 53 -9.72 -3.48 -9.85
CA VAL A 53 -8.99 -4.24 -8.82
C VAL A 53 -9.54 -5.65 -8.69
N LYS A 54 -8.64 -6.64 -8.62
CA LYS A 54 -8.99 -8.08 -8.56
C LYS A 54 -8.63 -8.71 -7.22
N GLY A 55 -7.58 -8.22 -6.56
CA GLY A 55 -7.07 -8.85 -5.34
C GLY A 55 -8.03 -8.75 -4.16
N ARG A 56 -8.76 -7.63 -4.03
CA ARG A 56 -9.76 -7.39 -2.98
C ARG A 56 -10.94 -6.60 -3.51
N GLY A 57 -12.12 -6.88 -2.97
CA GLY A 57 -13.36 -6.18 -3.31
C GLY A 57 -13.42 -4.75 -2.76
N LYS A 58 -14.44 -4.00 -3.20
CA LYS A 58 -14.63 -2.58 -2.83
C LYS A 58 -14.79 -2.36 -1.32
N GLU A 59 -15.29 -3.37 -0.60
CA GLU A 59 -15.45 -3.34 0.85
C GLU A 59 -14.12 -3.29 1.62
N LYS A 60 -13.01 -3.66 0.96
CA LYS A 60 -11.64 -3.62 1.50
C LYS A 60 -10.75 -2.60 0.78
N HIS A 61 -11.35 -1.65 0.06
CA HIS A 61 -10.58 -0.72 -0.77
C HIS A 61 -9.55 0.12 0.01
N PHE A 62 -9.88 0.54 1.24
CA PHE A 62 -8.97 1.25 2.14
C PHE A 62 -7.59 0.58 2.30
N LEU A 63 -7.44 -0.73 2.06
CA LEU A 63 -6.15 -1.40 2.10
C LEU A 63 -5.20 -0.93 0.97
N TYR A 64 -5.74 -0.53 -0.18
CA TYR A 64 -4.97 0.02 -1.31
C TYR A 64 -4.43 1.43 -1.03
N GLU A 65 -4.90 2.08 0.03
CA GLU A 65 -4.46 3.42 0.44
C GLU A 65 -3.28 3.39 1.42
N ILE A 66 -2.77 2.21 1.77
CA ILE A 66 -1.71 2.05 2.78
C ILE A 66 -0.31 2.17 2.17
N VAL A 67 0.00 1.37 1.14
CA VAL A 67 1.37 1.20 0.62
C VAL A 67 1.71 2.24 -0.45
N ALA A 68 0.86 2.40 -1.47
CA ALA A 68 1.04 3.37 -2.55
C ALA A 68 -0.31 4.04 -2.84
N ASN A 69 -0.58 5.14 -2.13
CA ASN A 69 -1.87 5.81 -2.19
C ASN A 69 -1.93 6.78 -3.37
N LYS A 70 -2.39 6.33 -4.53
CA LYS A 70 -2.53 7.20 -5.71
C LYS A 70 -3.76 8.12 -5.67
N ILE A 71 -4.56 8.12 -4.59
CA ILE A 71 -5.71 9.01 -4.40
C ILE A 71 -5.29 10.28 -3.68
N SER A 72 -4.81 10.15 -2.44
CA SER A 72 -4.40 11.30 -1.63
C SER A 72 -2.89 11.58 -1.67
N GLY A 73 -2.09 10.58 -2.06
CA GLY A 73 -0.65 10.61 -1.93
C GLY A 73 -0.15 10.33 -0.51
N VAL A 74 -1.01 10.18 0.50
CA VAL A 74 -0.60 9.87 1.87
C VAL A 74 -0.54 8.36 2.07
N ASP A 75 0.68 7.84 2.16
CA ASP A 75 1.00 6.42 2.31
C ASP A 75 2.22 6.21 3.20
N VAL A 76 2.44 4.98 3.65
CA VAL A 76 3.52 4.65 4.61
C VAL A 76 4.92 4.77 4.01
N ASP A 77 5.04 4.69 2.68
CA ASP A 77 6.30 4.94 1.97
C ASP A 77 6.82 6.36 2.27
N LYS A 78 5.96 7.38 2.13
CA LYS A 78 6.30 8.78 2.49
C LYS A 78 6.59 8.96 3.96
N MET A 79 5.83 8.29 4.81
CA MET A 79 6.03 8.39 6.26
C MET A 79 7.42 7.90 6.66
N ASP A 80 7.89 6.79 6.08
CA ASP A 80 9.22 6.25 6.36
C ASP A 80 10.32 7.15 5.80
N TYR A 81 10.28 7.47 4.51
CA TYR A 81 11.39 8.21 3.91
C TYR A 81 11.47 9.64 4.44
N PHE A 82 10.37 10.31 4.81
CA PHE A 82 10.47 11.62 5.47
C PHE A 82 11.17 11.53 6.83
N ALA A 83 10.82 10.55 7.66
CA ALA A 83 11.48 10.39 8.96
C ALA A 83 12.96 10.02 8.79
N ARG A 84 13.24 9.07 7.88
CA ARG A 84 14.59 8.57 7.58
C ARG A 84 15.46 9.66 6.98
N ASP A 85 15.01 10.35 5.95
CA ASP A 85 15.82 11.33 5.23
C ASP A 85 16.07 12.55 6.09
N CYS A 86 15.06 13.05 6.82
CA CYS A 86 15.26 14.13 7.77
C CYS A 86 16.31 13.77 8.84
N HIS A 87 16.25 12.55 9.38
CA HIS A 87 17.26 12.08 10.33
C HIS A 87 18.68 12.11 9.74
N HIS A 88 18.88 11.56 8.54
CA HIS A 88 20.20 11.49 7.91
C HIS A 88 20.69 12.84 7.39
N LEU A 89 19.79 13.76 7.04
CA LEU A 89 20.12 15.12 6.59
C LEU A 89 20.28 16.12 7.76
N GLY A 90 20.03 15.70 9.00
CA GLY A 90 20.07 16.60 10.16
C GLY A 90 18.93 17.62 10.18
N MET A 91 17.81 17.30 9.53
CA MET A 91 16.60 18.13 9.47
C MET A 91 15.55 17.61 10.44
N GLN A 92 14.67 18.49 10.91
CA GLN A 92 13.51 18.09 11.71
C GLN A 92 12.39 17.60 10.78
N CYS A 93 11.89 16.37 11.00
CA CYS A 93 10.67 15.91 10.38
C CYS A 93 9.46 16.48 11.15
N ASN A 94 8.66 17.30 10.49
CA ASN A 94 7.47 17.92 11.10
C ASN A 94 6.21 17.04 10.99
N PHE A 95 6.30 15.89 10.31
CA PHE A 95 5.19 14.96 10.18
C PHE A 95 5.20 13.94 11.33
N ASP A 96 4.10 13.86 12.07
CA ASP A 96 3.91 12.89 13.15
C ASP A 96 3.07 11.70 12.65
N CYS A 97 3.76 10.64 12.21
CA CYS A 97 3.13 9.41 11.74
C CYS A 97 2.27 8.74 12.81
N LYS A 98 2.69 8.80 14.09
CA LYS A 98 1.95 8.17 15.21
C LYS A 98 0.62 8.87 15.42
N ARG A 99 0.61 10.21 15.38
CA ARG A 99 -0.62 11.00 15.44
C ARG A 99 -1.54 10.70 14.26
N PHE A 100 -1.01 10.60 13.04
CA PHE A 100 -1.79 10.24 11.86
C PHE A 100 -2.49 8.89 12.06
N LEU A 101 -1.74 7.84 12.43
CA LEU A 101 -2.28 6.49 12.62
C LEU A 101 -3.34 6.45 13.73
N THR A 102 -3.15 7.20 14.81
CA THR A 102 -4.10 7.27 15.93
C THR A 102 -5.45 7.86 15.50
N LEU A 103 -5.44 8.83 14.59
CA LEU A 103 -6.62 9.56 14.12
C LEU A 103 -7.26 8.96 12.87
N ALA A 104 -6.57 8.06 12.16
CA ALA A 104 -7.08 7.41 10.97
C ALA A 104 -8.23 6.43 11.29
N ARG A 105 -9.32 6.49 10.54
CA ARG A 105 -10.47 5.58 10.61
C ARG A 105 -10.89 5.17 9.20
N VAL A 106 -11.53 4.01 9.09
CA VAL A 106 -12.15 3.58 7.82
C VAL A 106 -13.60 4.05 7.80
N CYS A 107 -13.96 4.85 6.80
CA CYS A 107 -15.31 5.36 6.63
C CYS A 107 -15.92 4.87 5.31
N GLN A 108 -17.23 4.66 5.28
CA GLN A 108 -17.98 4.34 4.07
C GLN A 108 -18.24 5.63 3.27
N THR A 109 -17.89 5.63 1.99
CA THR A 109 -18.19 6.69 1.02
C THR A 109 -19.12 6.14 -0.08
N SER A 110 -19.45 6.98 -1.06
CA SER A 110 -20.25 6.59 -2.23
C SER A 110 -19.54 5.59 -3.16
N ASP A 111 -18.21 5.58 -3.19
CA ASP A 111 -17.37 4.78 -4.09
C ASP A 111 -16.68 3.58 -3.42
N GLY A 112 -16.55 3.57 -2.09
CA GLY A 112 -15.93 2.46 -1.37
C GLY A 112 -15.80 2.70 0.12
N ARG A 113 -14.87 1.99 0.76
CA ARG A 113 -14.41 2.30 2.11
C ARG A 113 -13.02 2.87 2.03
N HIS A 114 -12.80 4.04 2.62
CA HIS A 114 -11.56 4.82 2.52
C HIS A 114 -10.98 5.12 3.90
N ILE A 115 -9.68 5.38 3.96
CA ILE A 115 -9.02 5.91 5.15
C ILE A 115 -9.34 7.41 5.25
N CYS A 116 -9.98 7.79 6.34
CA CYS A 116 -10.31 9.17 6.67
C CYS A 116 -9.61 9.59 7.95
N LEU A 117 -9.20 10.86 8.02
CA LEU A 117 -8.69 11.45 9.23
C LEU A 117 -9.83 12.13 10.01
N ARG A 118 -9.75 12.04 11.34
CA ARG A 118 -10.60 12.84 12.21
C ARG A 118 -10.37 14.33 11.94
N ASP A 119 -11.46 15.05 11.70
CA ASP A 119 -11.39 16.51 11.60
C ASP A 119 -10.91 17.10 12.93
N LYS A 120 -10.24 18.26 12.85
CA LYS A 120 -9.99 19.06 14.04
C LYS A 120 -11.25 19.89 14.26
N GLU A 121 -11.99 19.61 15.34
CA GLU A 121 -12.96 20.58 15.87
C GLU A 121 -12.28 21.94 16.13
#